data_AF-A0A921MT95-F1
#
_entry.id   AF-A0A921MT95-F1
#
_cell.length_a   1.000
_cell.length_b   1.000
_cell.length_c   1.000
_cell.angle_alpha   90.00
_cell.angle_beta   90.00
_cell.angle_gamma   90.00
#
_symmetry.space_group_name_H-M   'P 1'
#
loop_
_entity.id
_entity.type
_entity.pdbx_description
1 polymer ?
#
loop_
_entity_poly.entity_id
_entity_poly.type
_entity_poly.pdbx_seq_one_letter_code
_entity_poly.pdbx_strand_id
1 'polypeptide(L)'
;MSIPRSAHPLRTRLLAIAGALAMGTATLLGTAPLVHAVGPGQPVLTGSLQDELGCGEDWDPACEATALAPADVAGQWESTFEVPAGQFEVKAAIGGGWDEAYGLDGGEDNIPLAVAAPTQVTFRFDAETSRLSVALAEQGGAYTEADAELA
;
A
#
# COMPACT_ATOMS: atom_id res chain seq x y z
N MET A 1 29.88 -59.18 51.70
CA MET A 1 29.35 -59.39 53.07
C MET A 1 29.70 -58.12 53.86
N SER A 2 28.99 -57.01 53.67
CA SER A 2 27.67 -56.67 54.24
C SER A 2 27.73 -56.34 55.74
N ILE A 3 27.34 -55.08 56.03
CA ILE A 3 26.62 -54.54 57.20
C ILE A 3 27.41 -53.52 58.08
N PRO A 4 26.74 -52.43 58.52
CA PRO A 4 27.28 -51.07 58.63
C PRO A 4 27.27 -50.53 60.08
N ARG A 5 27.52 -49.23 60.29
CA ARG A 5 26.81 -48.42 61.31
C ARG A 5 27.00 -46.91 61.14
N SER A 6 25.87 -46.22 61.11
CA SER A 6 25.66 -44.77 61.01
C SER A 6 26.22 -43.98 62.20
N ALA A 7 26.55 -42.71 61.97
CA ALA A 7 26.25 -41.61 62.88
C ALA A 7 26.15 -40.29 62.10
N HIS A 8 24.94 -39.73 62.03
CA HIS A 8 24.68 -38.35 61.61
C HIS A 8 24.32 -37.55 62.87
N PRO A 9 24.95 -36.40 63.14
CA PRO A 9 24.32 -35.34 63.91
C PRO A 9 23.72 -34.29 62.96
N LEU A 10 22.43 -34.06 63.17
CA LEU A 10 21.61 -33.02 62.58
C LEU A 10 21.89 -31.64 63.22
N ARG A 11 21.36 -30.61 62.55
CA ARG A 11 20.83 -29.30 63.04
C ARG A 11 21.77 -28.11 62.82
N THR A 12 21.37 -26.93 62.31
CA THR A 12 20.09 -26.38 61.82
C THR A 12 20.36 -25.01 61.16
N ARG A 13 19.89 -24.82 59.91
CA ARG A 13 19.21 -23.67 59.26
C ARG A 13 19.59 -22.17 59.54
N LEU A 14 19.77 -21.37 58.46
CA LEU A 14 18.85 -20.33 57.87
C LEU A 14 19.59 -19.15 57.16
N LEU A 15 19.09 -18.81 55.95
CA LEU A 15 19.01 -17.52 55.18
C LEU A 15 20.30 -16.68 54.90
N ALA A 16 20.47 -15.89 53.82
CA ALA A 16 19.94 -15.72 52.45
C ALA A 16 20.60 -14.42 51.85
N ILE A 17 20.41 -14.18 50.53
CA ILE A 17 20.55 -12.91 49.76
C ILE A 17 21.96 -12.61 49.20
N ALA A 18 22.27 -12.90 47.92
CA ALA A 18 21.91 -12.22 46.65
C ALA A 18 22.66 -10.91 46.37
N GLY A 19 23.44 -10.88 45.28
CA GLY A 19 24.11 -9.68 44.74
C GLY A 19 24.09 -9.73 43.21
N ALA A 20 23.36 -8.79 42.60
CA ALA A 20 22.77 -8.84 41.27
C ALA A 20 23.76 -8.66 40.10
N LEU A 21 23.51 -9.36 39.00
CA LEU A 21 24.05 -9.10 37.68
C LEU A 21 23.24 -7.95 37.04
N ALA A 22 23.84 -6.77 36.90
CA ALA A 22 23.21 -5.64 36.22
C ALA A 22 23.26 -5.87 34.69
N MET A 23 22.20 -6.46 34.13
CA MET A 23 21.97 -6.43 32.68
C MET A 23 21.35 -5.07 32.33
N GLY A 24 22.11 -4.22 31.63
CA GLY A 24 21.61 -2.98 31.07
C GLY A 24 20.59 -3.27 29.97
N THR A 25 19.35 -2.86 30.16
CA THR A 25 18.36 -2.80 29.08
C THR A 25 18.47 -1.43 28.42
N ALA A 26 19.17 -1.36 27.30
CA ALA A 26 19.08 -0.22 26.39
C ALA A 26 17.72 -0.30 25.69
N THR A 27 16.72 0.43 26.19
CA THR A 27 15.46 0.63 25.46
C THR A 27 15.72 1.61 24.34
N LEU A 28 15.92 1.09 23.13
CA LEU A 28 15.82 1.86 21.90
C LEU A 28 14.35 2.27 21.72
N LEU A 29 14.04 3.55 21.90
CA LEU A 29 12.81 4.14 21.38
C LEU A 29 12.94 4.20 19.86
N GLY A 30 12.53 3.14 19.18
CA GLY A 30 12.41 3.14 17.73
C GLY A 30 11.23 4.02 17.31
N THR A 31 11.50 5.24 16.85
CA THR A 31 10.52 6.00 16.07
C THR A 31 10.55 5.45 14.65
N ALA A 32 9.83 4.36 14.41
CA ALA A 32 9.51 4.01 13.03
C ALA A 32 8.74 5.20 12.44
N PRO A 33 9.10 5.69 11.23
CA PRO A 33 8.24 6.64 10.54
C PRO A 33 6.86 6.01 10.41
N LEU A 34 5.80 6.81 10.59
CA LEU A 34 4.44 6.41 10.24
C LEU A 34 4.35 6.36 8.71
N VAL A 35 4.93 5.31 8.11
CA VAL A 35 4.65 4.95 6.71
C VAL A 35 3.17 4.60 6.71
N HIS A 36 2.35 5.37 6.01
CA HIS A 36 0.91 5.16 6.02
C HIS A 36 0.59 4.01 5.08
N ALA A 37 0.80 2.79 5.58
CA ALA A 37 0.57 1.58 4.81
C ALA A 37 -0.82 1.63 4.13
N VAL A 38 -0.86 1.19 2.87
CA VAL A 38 -2.11 1.04 2.10
C VAL A 38 -3.15 0.33 2.99
N GLY A 39 -4.27 1.00 3.21
CA GLY A 39 -5.31 0.51 4.12
C GLY A 39 -6.06 -0.70 3.55
N PRO A 40 -6.73 -1.51 4.40
CA PRO A 40 -7.61 -2.58 3.94
C PRO A 40 -8.69 -2.04 2.99
N GLY A 41 -8.85 -2.67 1.84
CA GLY A 41 -9.84 -2.25 0.83
C GLY A 41 -9.48 -0.96 0.09
N GLN A 42 -8.34 -0.34 0.38
CA GLN A 42 -7.90 0.86 -0.33
C GLN A 42 -7.35 0.48 -1.72
N PRO A 43 -7.84 1.08 -2.81
CA PRO A 43 -7.31 0.83 -4.14
C PRO A 43 -5.97 1.55 -4.34
N VAL A 44 -5.07 0.90 -5.07
CA VAL A 44 -3.79 1.44 -5.52
C VAL A 44 -3.74 1.37 -7.04
N LEU A 45 -3.46 2.51 -7.68
CA LEU A 45 -3.18 2.55 -9.11
C LEU A 45 -1.86 1.82 -9.36
N THR A 46 -1.95 0.59 -9.85
CA THR A 46 -0.82 -0.33 -9.97
C THR A 46 -0.55 -0.61 -11.44
N GLY A 47 0.68 -0.45 -11.89
CA GLY A 47 0.97 -0.55 -13.31
C GLY A 47 2.39 -0.16 -13.67
N SER A 48 2.65 -0.07 -14.97
CA SER A 48 3.96 0.28 -15.53
C SER A 48 4.26 1.79 -15.56
N LEU A 49 3.49 2.59 -14.81
CA LEU A 49 3.72 4.04 -14.67
C LEU A 49 4.18 4.45 -13.28
N GLN A 50 4.33 3.48 -12.38
CA GLN A 50 4.36 3.73 -10.94
C GLN A 50 5.69 4.33 -10.53
N ASP A 51 6.80 3.92 -11.15
CA ASP A 51 8.11 4.51 -10.88
C ASP A 51 8.17 5.99 -11.29
N GLU A 52 7.52 6.39 -12.40
CA GLU A 52 7.41 7.80 -12.78
C GLU A 52 6.51 8.61 -11.83
N LEU A 53 5.55 7.96 -11.18
CA LEU A 53 4.69 8.56 -10.15
C LEU A 53 5.28 8.56 -8.74
N GLY A 54 6.54 8.10 -8.59
CA GLY A 54 7.28 8.16 -7.34
C GLY A 54 7.23 6.90 -6.48
N CYS A 55 6.75 5.77 -7.03
CA CYS A 55 6.96 4.46 -6.43
C CYS A 55 8.42 4.01 -6.59
N GLY A 56 8.84 3.02 -5.78
CA GLY A 56 10.19 2.45 -5.89
C GLY A 56 10.36 1.53 -7.10
N GLU A 57 9.26 0.95 -7.59
CA GLU A 57 9.19 0.06 -8.74
C GLU A 57 7.78 0.07 -9.35
N ASP A 58 7.68 -0.46 -10.57
CA ASP A 58 6.41 -0.75 -11.22
C ASP A 58 5.74 -1.99 -10.66
N TRP A 59 4.42 -2.07 -10.84
CA TRP A 59 3.61 -3.20 -10.42
C TRP A 59 3.68 -3.49 -8.91
N ASP A 60 3.88 -2.46 -8.10
CA ASP A 60 3.85 -2.55 -6.65
C ASP A 60 2.45 -2.21 -6.10
N PRO A 61 1.64 -3.21 -5.70
CA PRO A 61 0.32 -2.97 -5.16
C PRO A 61 0.34 -2.30 -3.78
N ALA A 62 1.50 -2.23 -3.12
CA ALA A 62 1.68 -1.60 -1.82
C ALA A 62 2.20 -0.16 -1.92
N CYS A 63 2.38 0.38 -3.13
CA CYS A 63 2.92 1.72 -3.30
C CYS A 63 1.96 2.81 -2.79
N GLU A 64 2.37 3.51 -1.74
CA GLU A 64 1.59 4.60 -1.14
C GLU A 64 1.48 5.83 -2.06
N ALA A 65 2.49 6.08 -2.90
CA ALA A 65 2.52 7.24 -3.81
C ALA A 65 1.40 7.20 -4.86
N THR A 66 0.86 6.01 -5.15
CA THR A 66 -0.22 5.79 -6.12
C THR A 66 -1.49 5.21 -5.49
N ALA A 67 -1.58 5.25 -4.15
CA ALA A 67 -2.79 4.87 -3.44
C ALA A 67 -3.91 5.90 -3.67
N LEU A 68 -5.11 5.44 -4.04
CA LEU A 68 -6.25 6.33 -4.27
C LEU A 68 -6.86 6.79 -2.94
N ALA A 69 -7.25 8.06 -2.88
CA ALA A 69 -7.90 8.66 -1.72
C ALA A 69 -9.43 8.46 -1.78
N PRO A 70 -10.14 8.37 -0.64
CA PRO A 70 -11.61 8.32 -0.64
C PRO A 70 -12.21 9.55 -1.33
N ALA A 71 -13.21 9.32 -2.18
CA ALA A 71 -14.03 10.38 -2.79
C ALA A 71 -15.22 10.75 -1.89
N ASP A 72 -16.00 11.76 -2.30
CA ASP A 72 -17.21 12.19 -1.57
C ASP A 72 -18.31 11.11 -1.54
N VAL A 73 -18.31 10.19 -2.52
CA VAL A 73 -19.24 9.07 -2.60
C VAL A 73 -18.61 7.86 -1.94
N ALA A 74 -19.31 7.27 -0.97
CA ALA A 74 -18.85 6.07 -0.28
C ALA A 74 -18.60 4.91 -1.27
N GLY A 75 -17.45 4.25 -1.13
CA GLY A 75 -17.03 3.18 -2.06
C GLY A 75 -16.45 3.68 -3.38
N GLN A 76 -16.26 4.99 -3.52
CA GLN A 76 -15.49 5.57 -4.62
C GLN A 76 -14.18 6.14 -4.07
N TRP A 77 -13.12 6.01 -4.86
CA TRP A 77 -11.81 6.56 -4.57
C TRP A 77 -11.28 7.28 -5.80
N GLU A 78 -10.55 8.35 -5.59
CA GLU A 78 -9.95 9.14 -6.65
C GLU A 78 -8.61 9.73 -6.27
N SER A 79 -7.73 9.87 -7.26
CA SER A 79 -6.52 10.68 -7.15
C SER A 79 -6.10 11.18 -8.53
N THR A 80 -5.47 12.35 -8.56
CA THR A 80 -4.97 12.98 -9.77
C THR A 80 -3.46 12.97 -9.75
N PHE A 81 -2.85 12.50 -10.84
CA PHE A 81 -1.41 12.44 -11.02
C PHE A 81 -1.00 13.21 -12.28
N GLU A 82 0.20 13.80 -12.26
CA GLU A 82 0.84 14.27 -13.48
C GLU A 82 1.52 13.07 -14.16
N VAL A 83 0.94 12.58 -15.25
CA VAL A 83 1.42 11.39 -15.96
C VAL A 83 2.25 11.83 -17.17
N PRO A 84 3.49 11.35 -17.35
CA PRO A 84 4.33 11.71 -18.50
C PRO A 84 3.77 11.12 -19.81
N ALA A 85 4.30 11.58 -20.94
CA ALA A 85 3.97 10.99 -22.24
C ALA A 85 4.52 9.56 -22.33
N GLY A 86 3.68 8.62 -22.78
CA GLY A 86 4.07 7.22 -22.84
C GLY A 86 2.90 6.27 -23.11
N GLN A 87 3.24 4.99 -23.15
CA GLN A 87 2.31 3.88 -23.25
C GLN A 87 2.47 3.07 -21.96
N PHE A 88 1.38 2.90 -21.22
CA PHE A 88 1.37 2.27 -19.91
C PHE A 88 0.29 1.19 -19.84
N GLU A 89 0.42 0.32 -18.85
CA GLU A 89 -0.60 -0.64 -18.47
C GLU A 89 -0.93 -0.47 -16.99
N VAL A 90 -2.22 -0.46 -16.64
CA VAL A 90 -2.68 -0.17 -15.27
C VAL A 90 -3.79 -1.09 -14.79
N LYS A 91 -3.91 -1.22 -13.47
CA LYS A 91 -4.99 -1.86 -12.72
C LYS A 91 -5.23 -1.10 -11.41
N ALA A 92 -6.33 -1.42 -10.74
CA ALA A 92 -6.54 -1.11 -9.33
C ALA A 92 -6.26 -2.38 -8.51
N ALA A 93 -5.18 -2.39 -7.72
CA ALA A 93 -4.93 -3.44 -6.73
C ALA A 93 -5.52 -3.03 -5.38
N ILE A 94 -6.14 -3.95 -4.66
CA ILE A 94 -6.91 -3.63 -3.45
C ILE A 94 -6.15 -4.08 -2.21
N GLY A 95 -5.99 -3.18 -1.24
CA GLY A 95 -5.50 -3.52 0.09
C GLY A 95 -4.01 -3.86 0.19
N GLY A 96 -3.19 -3.39 -0.76
CA GLY A 96 -1.73 -3.53 -0.68
C GLY A 96 -1.17 -4.83 -1.25
N GLY A 97 -2.00 -5.62 -1.95
CA GLY A 97 -1.60 -6.92 -2.50
C GLY A 97 -2.36 -7.30 -3.77
N TRP A 98 -2.13 -8.52 -4.25
CA TRP A 98 -2.71 -9.04 -5.49
C TRP A 98 -3.89 -9.99 -5.28
N ASP A 99 -4.34 -10.18 -4.03
CA ASP A 99 -5.49 -11.04 -3.71
C ASP A 99 -6.77 -10.57 -4.41
N GLU A 100 -6.90 -9.26 -4.62
CA GLU A 100 -8.01 -8.62 -5.33
C GLU A 100 -7.47 -7.48 -6.18
N ALA A 101 -7.71 -7.54 -7.50
CA ALA A 101 -7.29 -6.50 -8.42
C ALA A 101 -8.17 -6.45 -9.67
N TYR A 102 -8.42 -5.24 -10.17
CA TYR A 102 -9.35 -4.98 -11.26
C TYR A 102 -8.68 -4.18 -12.37
N GLY A 103 -8.79 -4.68 -13.60
CA GLY A 103 -8.32 -4.00 -14.80
C GLY A 103 -9.45 -3.76 -15.79
N LEU A 104 -9.27 -4.13 -17.05
CA LEU A 104 -10.17 -3.79 -18.15
C LEU A 104 -11.59 -4.26 -17.86
N ASP A 105 -12.54 -3.33 -17.90
CA ASP A 105 -13.96 -3.56 -17.60
C ASP A 105 -14.26 -4.20 -16.23
N GLY A 106 -13.33 -4.10 -15.29
CA GLY A 106 -13.41 -4.77 -13.98
C GLY A 106 -12.97 -6.24 -14.01
N GLY A 107 -12.33 -6.68 -15.08
CA GLY A 107 -11.78 -8.02 -15.24
C GLY A 107 -10.30 -8.13 -14.84
N GLU A 108 -9.68 -9.24 -15.23
CA GLU A 108 -8.29 -9.55 -14.89
C GLU A 108 -7.27 -8.88 -15.82
N ASP A 109 -7.66 -8.54 -17.05
CA ASP A 109 -6.77 -7.98 -18.06
C ASP A 109 -6.29 -6.56 -17.69
N ASN A 110 -5.07 -6.19 -18.08
CA ASN A 110 -4.54 -4.85 -17.86
C ASN A 110 -5.30 -3.79 -18.69
N ILE A 111 -5.44 -2.58 -18.15
CA ILE A 111 -5.98 -1.43 -18.90
C ILE A 111 -4.83 -0.75 -19.65
N PRO A 112 -4.83 -0.70 -20.99
CA PRO A 112 -3.86 0.09 -21.72
C PRO A 112 -4.16 1.58 -21.58
N LEU A 113 -3.13 2.37 -21.30
CA LEU A 113 -3.20 3.82 -21.17
C LEU A 113 -2.18 4.48 -22.10
N ALA A 114 -2.65 5.31 -23.01
CA ALA A 114 -1.80 6.11 -23.90
C ALA A 114 -1.86 7.58 -23.49
N VAL A 115 -0.71 8.18 -23.22
CA VAL A 115 -0.58 9.59 -22.84
C VAL A 115 0.30 10.30 -23.86
N ALA A 116 -0.27 11.25 -24.60
CA ALA A 116 0.41 11.91 -25.72
C ALA A 116 1.43 12.98 -25.28
N ALA A 117 1.19 13.61 -24.14
CA ALA A 117 2.02 14.65 -23.55
C ALA A 117 1.83 14.63 -22.03
N PRO A 118 2.80 15.11 -21.22
CA PRO A 118 2.63 15.24 -19.78
C PRO A 118 1.32 15.94 -19.43
N THR A 119 0.45 15.29 -18.67
CA THR A 119 -0.90 15.80 -18.38
C THR A 119 -1.40 15.34 -17.03
N GLN A 120 -2.34 16.11 -16.46
CA GLN A 120 -3.06 15.67 -15.26
C GLN A 120 -4.11 14.62 -15.62
N VAL A 121 -4.02 13.46 -14.97
CA VAL A 121 -4.94 12.34 -15.14
C VAL A 121 -5.55 12.01 -13.79
N THR A 122 -6.87 12.06 -13.73
CA THR A 122 -7.64 11.60 -12.57
C THR A 122 -8.04 10.15 -12.79
N PHE A 123 -7.61 9.30 -11.87
CA PHE A 123 -8.03 7.90 -11.81
C PHE A 123 -9.09 7.76 -10.74
N ARG A 124 -10.19 7.08 -11.07
CA ARG A 124 -11.30 6.83 -10.15
C ARG A 124 -11.64 5.35 -10.11
N PHE A 125 -11.66 4.78 -8.92
CA PHE A 125 -12.13 3.42 -8.70
C PHE A 125 -13.50 3.44 -8.02
N ASP A 126 -14.43 2.62 -8.51
CA ASP A 126 -15.76 2.42 -7.96
C ASP A 126 -15.90 0.96 -7.49
N ALA A 127 -16.12 0.75 -6.18
CA ALA A 127 -16.23 -0.59 -5.58
C ALA A 127 -17.46 -1.36 -6.04
N GLU A 128 -18.57 -0.67 -6.30
CA GLU A 128 -19.85 -1.31 -6.64
C GLU A 128 -19.77 -1.99 -8.00
N THR A 129 -19.09 -1.33 -8.94
CA THR A 129 -18.90 -1.80 -10.32
C THR A 129 -17.55 -2.47 -10.55
N SER A 130 -16.63 -2.37 -9.57
CA SER A 130 -15.24 -2.81 -9.67
C SER A 130 -14.50 -2.20 -10.86
N ARG A 131 -14.81 -0.95 -11.21
CA ARG A 131 -14.26 -0.28 -12.39
C ARG A 131 -13.25 0.79 -12.01
N LEU A 132 -12.07 0.70 -12.63
CA LEU A 132 -11.12 1.81 -12.70
C LEU A 132 -11.43 2.62 -13.96
N SER A 133 -11.69 3.91 -13.78
CA SER A 133 -11.94 4.87 -14.86
C SER A 133 -10.85 5.94 -14.89
N VAL A 134 -10.58 6.45 -16.08
CA VAL A 134 -9.53 7.43 -16.36
C VAL A 134 -10.19 8.67 -16.94
N ALA A 135 -10.00 9.81 -16.29
CA ALA A 135 -10.43 11.12 -16.77
C ALA A 135 -9.20 12.00 -16.94
N LEU A 136 -8.97 12.49 -18.15
CA LEU A 136 -7.98 13.54 -18.37
C LEU A 136 -8.56 14.84 -17.81
N ALA A 137 -7.76 15.65 -17.10
CA ALA A 137 -8.17 17.00 -16.77
C ALA A 137 -8.63 17.69 -18.06
N GLU A 138 -9.84 18.26 -18.03
CA GLU A 138 -10.60 18.64 -19.23
C GLU A 138 -9.68 19.15 -20.34
N GLN A 139 -9.53 18.35 -21.41
CA GLN A 139 -9.00 18.86 -22.66
C GLN A 139 -10.09 19.76 -23.23
N GLY A 140 -10.16 20.98 -22.69
CA GLY A 140 -11.06 22.03 -23.11
C GLY A 140 -10.69 22.53 -24.50
N GLY A 141 -10.94 21.71 -25.52
CA GLY A 141 -11.46 22.24 -26.77
C GLY A 141 -12.94 22.50 -26.52
N ALA A 142 -13.30 23.75 -26.21
CA ALA A 142 -14.70 24.12 -26.29
C ALA A 142 -15.20 23.74 -27.70
N TYR A 143 -16.32 23.03 -27.78
CA TYR A 143 -16.98 22.79 -29.07
C TYR A 143 -17.17 24.15 -29.75
N THR A 144 -16.50 24.34 -30.88
CA THR A 144 -16.61 25.56 -31.66
C THR A 144 -17.66 25.37 -32.75
N GLU A 145 -18.23 26.47 -33.28
CA GLU A 145 -19.07 26.37 -34.48
C GLU A 145 -18.34 25.72 -35.67
N ALA A 146 -17.00 25.75 -35.68
CA ALA A 146 -16.20 25.05 -36.69
C ALA A 146 -16.32 23.51 -36.58
N ASP A 147 -16.58 22.98 -35.38
CA ASP A 147 -16.83 21.56 -35.16
C ASP A 147 -18.28 21.17 -35.55
N ALA A 148 -19.18 22.15 -35.66
CA ALA A 148 -20.56 21.95 -36.10
C ALA A 148 -20.68 21.77 -37.62
N GLU A 149 -19.76 22.31 -38.41
CA GLU A 149 -19.76 22.20 -39.88
C GLU A 149 -19.25 20.85 -40.40
N LEU A 150 -18.75 19.98 -39.52
CA LEU A 150 -18.26 18.64 -39.85
C LEU A 150 -19.29 17.52 -39.61
N ALA A 151 -20.51 17.86 -39.20
CA ALA A 151 -21.64 16.95 -39.00
C ALA A 151 -22.64 17.00 -40.18
#